data_AF-A0A7K2MG85-F1
#
_entry.id   AF-A0A7K2MG85-F1
#
_cell.length_a   1.000
_cell.length_b   1.000
_cell.length_c   1.000
_cell.angle_alpha   90.00
_cell.angle_beta   90.00
_cell.angle_gamma   90.00
#
_symmetry.space_group_name_H-M   'P 1'
#
loop_
_entity.id
_entity.type
_entity.pdbx_description
1 polymer ?
#
loop_
_entity_poly.entity_id
_entity_poly.type
_entity_poly.pdbx_seq_one_letter_code
_entity_poly.pdbx_strand_id
1 'polypeptide(L)'
;VVNRHWPTKDLLVRDAIGRVSDSFPLTDPDTGALREDTIGLLEQLNGAFTMFAAAMTAQLAAYFEETETTPADLRASLIDERWTLIESVTQRAVERGQIDGTKLTPRITRLPYDLLRHQALMDMKPMPSQDIQEIVDTIYLPLIT
;
A
#
# COMPACT_ATOMS: atom_id res chain seq x y z
N VAL A 1 -13.90 23.05 -19.13
CA VAL A 1 -13.89 23.92 -17.91
C VAL A 1 -12.87 23.43 -16.85
N VAL A 2 -11.90 22.57 -17.21
CA VAL A 2 -10.95 21.95 -16.27
C VAL A 2 -9.85 22.92 -15.78
N ASN A 3 -9.47 23.93 -16.58
CA ASN A 3 -8.32 24.81 -16.33
C ASN A 3 -8.46 25.80 -15.14
N ARG A 4 -9.60 25.87 -14.44
CA ARG A 4 -9.77 26.82 -13.32
C ARG A 4 -9.25 26.29 -11.99
N HIS A 5 -9.27 24.97 -11.78
CA HIS A 5 -8.85 24.34 -10.53
C HIS A 5 -7.55 23.54 -10.68
N TRP A 6 -7.27 23.02 -11.87
CA TRP A 6 -6.05 22.25 -12.15
C TRP A 6 -5.26 22.94 -13.27
N PRO A 7 -4.11 23.54 -12.94
CA PRO A 7 -3.20 24.14 -13.92
C PRO A 7 -2.72 23.14 -14.98
N THR A 8 -2.66 21.85 -14.61
CA THR A 8 -2.11 20.76 -15.42
C THR A 8 -2.89 19.46 -15.20
N LYS A 9 -2.81 18.54 -16.17
CA LYS A 9 -3.52 17.24 -16.12
C LYS A 9 -2.98 16.31 -15.03
N ASP A 10 -1.69 16.40 -14.69
CA ASP A 10 -1.10 15.62 -13.59
C ASP A 10 -1.67 16.03 -12.23
N LEU A 11 -1.90 17.33 -11.99
CA LEU A 11 -2.54 17.82 -10.76
C LEU A 11 -3.99 17.34 -10.66
N LEU A 12 -4.72 17.33 -11.77
CA LEU A 12 -6.08 16.76 -11.82
C LEU A 12 -6.06 15.27 -11.45
N VAL A 13 -5.13 14.49 -12.01
CA VAL A 13 -5.03 13.05 -11.76
C VAL A 13 -4.61 12.78 -10.32
N ARG A 14 -3.63 13.51 -9.78
CA ARG A 14 -3.23 13.43 -8.37
C ARG A 14 -4.40 13.72 -7.43
N ASP A 15 -5.15 14.81 -7.65
CA ASP A 15 -6.32 15.14 -6.83
C ASP A 15 -7.43 14.09 -6.94
N ALA A 16 -7.66 13.56 -8.14
CA ALA A 16 -8.63 12.49 -8.34
C ALA A 16 -8.22 11.21 -7.59
N ILE A 17 -6.93 10.87 -7.62
CA ILE A 17 -6.36 9.72 -6.92
C ILE A 17 -6.41 9.91 -5.40
N GLY A 18 -6.11 11.10 -4.90
CA GLY A 18 -6.27 11.44 -3.48
C GLY A 18 -7.71 11.19 -3.03
N ARG A 19 -8.70 11.75 -3.73
CA ARG A 19 -10.12 11.55 -3.38
C ARG A 19 -10.58 10.09 -3.46
N VAL A 20 -10.07 9.33 -4.44
CA VAL A 20 -10.37 7.90 -4.54
C VAL A 20 -9.72 7.13 -3.38
N SER A 21 -8.52 7.52 -2.98
CA SER A 21 -7.83 6.91 -1.83
C SER A 21 -8.57 7.21 -0.53
N ASP A 22 -9.07 8.44 -0.33
CA ASP A 22 -9.90 8.83 0.82
C ASP A 22 -11.19 8.00 0.93
N SER A 23 -11.71 7.52 -0.22
CA SER A 23 -12.92 6.68 -0.24
C SER A 23 -12.68 5.23 0.21
N PHE A 24 -11.42 4.83 0.36
CA PHE A 24 -11.01 3.51 0.87
C PHE A 24 -9.99 3.65 2.00
N PRO A 25 -10.47 4.09 3.18
CA PRO A 25 -9.63 4.14 4.37
C PRO A 25 -9.27 2.71 4.81
N LEU A 26 -8.02 2.54 5.26
CA LEU A 26 -7.66 1.32 5.97
C LEU A 26 -8.26 1.37 7.38
N THR A 27 -8.92 0.29 7.75
CA THR A 27 -9.39 0.06 9.12
C THR A 27 -8.26 -0.58 9.92
N ASP A 28 -7.95 -0.03 11.09
CA ASP A 28 -7.00 -0.62 12.02
C ASP A 28 -7.53 -1.98 12.52
N PRO A 29 -6.84 -3.10 12.25
CA PRO A 29 -7.30 -4.42 12.68
C PRO A 29 -7.26 -4.61 14.20
N ASP A 30 -6.25 -4.05 14.87
CA ASP A 30 -5.91 -4.18 16.30
C ASP A 30 -6.41 -5.46 17.02
N THR A 31 -6.13 -6.63 16.43
CA THR A 31 -6.59 -7.94 16.92
C THR A 31 -5.79 -8.42 18.14
N GLY A 32 -4.65 -7.78 18.41
CA GLY A 32 -3.71 -8.18 19.45
C GLY A 32 -2.58 -9.09 18.94
N ALA A 33 -2.63 -9.56 17.69
CA ALA A 33 -1.63 -10.45 17.11
C ALA A 33 -1.12 -9.90 15.76
N LEU A 34 0.21 -9.78 15.63
CA LEU A 34 0.86 -9.16 14.48
C LEU A 34 0.52 -9.87 13.17
N ARG A 35 0.43 -11.20 13.21
CA ARG A 35 0.12 -12.02 12.04
C ARG A 35 -1.26 -11.65 11.49
N GLU A 36 -2.27 -11.69 12.34
CA GLU A 36 -3.66 -11.40 12.01
C GLU A 36 -3.82 -9.94 11.58
N ASP A 37 -3.15 -9.00 12.25
CA ASP A 37 -3.15 -7.59 11.87
C ASP A 37 -2.52 -7.38 10.48
N THR A 38 -1.40 -8.05 10.18
CA THR A 38 -0.72 -7.94 8.89
C THR A 38 -1.56 -8.54 7.76
N ILE A 39 -2.14 -9.73 7.97
CA ILE A 39 -3.06 -10.37 7.00
C ILE A 39 -4.27 -9.47 6.76
N GLY A 40 -4.87 -8.91 7.82
CA GLY A 40 -6.01 -8.02 7.73
C GLY A 40 -5.72 -6.76 6.91
N LEU A 41 -4.54 -6.16 7.07
CA LEU A 41 -4.12 -5.03 6.24
C LEU A 41 -3.87 -5.44 4.78
N LEU A 42 -3.23 -6.58 4.53
CA LEU A 42 -3.00 -7.08 3.17
C LEU A 42 -4.31 -7.37 2.44
N GLU A 43 -5.29 -7.99 3.10
CA GLU A 43 -6.60 -8.28 2.52
C GLU A 43 -7.38 -6.99 2.19
N GLN A 44 -7.34 -5.98 3.07
CA GLN A 44 -7.94 -4.67 2.79
C GLN A 44 -7.31 -4.00 1.56
N LEU A 45 -5.98 -4.04 1.46
CA LEU A 45 -5.24 -3.50 0.32
C LEU A 45 -5.52 -4.29 -0.97
N ASN A 46 -5.63 -5.61 -0.86
CA ASN A 46 -5.94 -6.51 -1.95
C ASN A 46 -7.35 -6.26 -2.50
N GLY A 47 -8.33 -6.03 -1.62
CA GLY A 47 -9.68 -5.63 -2.00
C GLY A 47 -9.75 -4.27 -2.71
N ALA A 48 -8.83 -3.36 -2.41
CA ALA A 48 -8.71 -2.06 -3.07
C ALA A 48 -7.94 -2.09 -4.40
N PHE A 49 -7.51 -3.27 -4.87
CA PHE A 49 -6.64 -3.42 -6.03
C PHE A 49 -7.19 -2.77 -7.31
N THR A 50 -8.48 -2.95 -7.61
CA THR A 50 -9.07 -2.42 -8.86
C THR A 50 -8.93 -0.90 -8.97
N MET A 51 -9.08 -0.18 -7.85
CA MET A 51 -8.88 1.28 -7.88
C MET A 51 -7.41 1.65 -7.95
N PHE A 52 -6.54 0.90 -7.26
CA PHE A 52 -5.10 1.10 -7.39
C PHE A 52 -4.66 0.94 -8.86
N ALA A 53 -5.13 -0.11 -9.55
CA ALA A 53 -4.86 -0.34 -10.96
C ALA A 53 -5.42 0.77 -11.87
N ALA A 54 -6.63 1.27 -11.58
CA ALA A 54 -7.23 2.38 -12.30
C ALA A 54 -6.44 3.69 -12.11
N ALA A 55 -6.04 4.00 -10.87
CA ALA A 55 -5.20 5.16 -10.54
C ALA A 55 -3.84 5.10 -11.26
N MET A 56 -3.18 3.95 -11.20
CA MET A 56 -1.91 3.71 -11.90
C MET A 56 -2.05 3.91 -13.41
N THR A 57 -3.12 3.39 -14.01
CA THR A 57 -3.37 3.53 -15.46
C THR A 57 -3.65 4.98 -15.84
N ALA A 58 -4.48 5.69 -15.07
CA ALA A 58 -4.77 7.11 -15.29
C ALA A 58 -3.50 7.97 -15.18
N GLN A 59 -2.62 7.66 -14.23
CA GLN A 59 -1.38 8.40 -14.03
C GLN A 59 -0.33 8.08 -15.07
N LEU A 60 -0.19 6.82 -15.50
CA LEU A 60 0.66 6.46 -16.64
C LEU A 60 0.17 7.16 -17.91
N ALA A 61 -1.14 7.22 -18.15
CA ALA A 61 -1.71 7.95 -19.28
C ALA A 61 -1.44 9.47 -19.22
N ALA A 62 -1.34 10.07 -18.03
CA ALA A 62 -0.93 11.46 -17.85
C ALA A 62 0.60 11.65 -17.95
N TYR A 63 1.39 10.65 -17.57
CA TYR A 63 2.85 10.65 -17.66
C TYR A 63 3.36 10.68 -19.11
N PHE A 64 2.62 10.08 -20.05
CA PHE A 64 2.95 10.14 -21.48
C PHE A 64 2.82 11.55 -22.12
N GLU A 65 2.34 12.56 -21.38
CA GLU A 65 2.14 13.94 -21.88
C GLU A 65 3.10 14.98 -21.24
N GLU A 66 4.40 14.68 -21.07
CA GLU A 66 5.43 15.63 -20.56
C GLU A 66 5.28 16.03 -19.08
N THR A 67 5.49 15.09 -18.14
CA THR A 67 5.79 15.46 -16.74
C THR A 67 6.98 14.66 -16.19
N GLU A 68 7.87 15.32 -15.45
CA GLU A 68 9.06 14.75 -14.77
C GLU A 68 8.70 13.83 -13.58
N THR A 69 7.52 13.20 -13.58
CA THR A 69 6.96 12.50 -12.42
C THR A 69 7.32 11.03 -12.40
N THR A 70 8.06 10.54 -11.41
CA THR A 70 8.48 9.13 -11.38
C THR A 70 7.39 8.21 -10.81
N PRO A 71 7.43 6.88 -11.09
CA PRO A 71 6.60 5.90 -10.37
C PRO A 71 6.76 5.94 -8.84
N ALA A 72 7.90 6.43 -8.34
CA ALA A 72 8.12 6.59 -6.90
C ALA A 72 7.27 7.73 -6.30
N ASP A 73 7.06 8.82 -7.04
CA ASP A 73 6.22 9.95 -6.61
C ASP A 73 4.75 9.55 -6.55
N LEU A 74 4.31 8.76 -7.54
CA LEU A 74 2.99 8.15 -7.54
C LEU A 74 2.80 7.22 -6.33
N ARG A 75 3.77 6.35 -6.08
CA ARG A 75 3.77 5.47 -4.92
C ARG A 75 3.67 6.25 -3.60
N ALA A 76 4.38 7.37 -3.45
CA ALA A 76 4.30 8.18 -2.23
C ALA A 76 2.88 8.74 -2.02
N SER A 77 2.30 9.35 -3.06
CA SER A 77 0.95 9.96 -2.99
C SER A 77 -0.18 8.98 -2.66
N LEU A 78 -0.04 7.71 -3.04
CA LEU A 78 -1.05 6.66 -2.81
C LEU A 78 -0.92 5.95 -1.46
N ILE A 79 0.22 6.07 -0.79
CA ILE A 79 0.63 5.11 0.24
C ILE A 79 1.07 5.77 1.54
N ASP A 80 1.45 7.06 1.53
CA ASP A 80 2.02 7.69 2.74
C ASP A 80 1.04 7.69 3.92
N GLU A 81 -0.25 7.97 3.74
CA GLU A 81 -1.23 7.89 4.85
C GLU A 81 -1.45 6.45 5.35
N ARG A 82 -1.41 5.48 4.44
CA ARG A 82 -1.53 4.05 4.76
C ARG A 82 -0.32 3.54 5.53
N TRP A 83 0.83 4.20 5.33
CA TRP A 83 2.09 3.83 5.95
C TRP A 83 2.11 4.07 7.46
N THR A 84 1.47 5.15 7.93
CA THR A 84 1.36 5.44 9.37
C THR A 84 0.62 4.34 10.13
N LEU A 85 -0.44 3.77 9.54
CA LEU A 85 -1.17 2.66 10.15
C LEU A 85 -0.31 1.39 10.21
N ILE A 86 0.39 1.07 9.12
CA ILE A 86 1.31 -0.08 9.04
C ILE A 86 2.40 0.03 10.12
N GLU A 87 3.01 1.20 10.25
CA GLU A 87 4.02 1.47 11.29
C GLU A 87 3.42 1.28 12.69
N SER A 88 2.21 1.79 12.93
CA SER A 88 1.50 1.62 14.21
C SER A 88 1.30 0.15 14.58
N VAL A 89 0.87 -0.69 13.64
CA VAL A 89 0.70 -2.14 13.86
C VAL A 89 2.02 -2.79 14.28
N THR A 90 3.11 -2.50 13.55
CA THR A 90 4.43 -3.07 13.88
C THR A 90 4.96 -2.57 15.22
N GLN A 91 4.73 -1.30 15.55
CA GLN A 91 5.13 -0.71 16.81
C GLN A 91 4.40 -1.38 17.99
N ARG A 92 3.08 -1.59 17.90
CA ARG A 92 2.32 -2.32 18.92
C ARG A 92 2.82 -3.75 19.10
N ALA A 93 3.24 -4.42 18.02
CA ALA A 93 3.81 -5.76 18.11
C ALA A 93 5.16 -5.80 18.84
N VAL A 94 6.01 -4.78 18.64
CA VAL A 94 7.25 -4.60 19.41
C VAL A 94 6.94 -4.38 20.90
N GLU A 95 5.99 -3.50 21.21
CA GLU A 95 5.58 -3.19 22.59
C GLU A 95 5.01 -4.42 23.32
N ARG A 96 4.31 -5.29 22.58
CA ARG A 96 3.80 -6.58 23.09
C ARG A 96 4.86 -7.67 23.17
N GLY A 97 6.09 -7.42 22.71
CA GLY A 97 7.19 -8.40 22.70
C GLY A 97 7.01 -9.54 21.69
N GLN A 98 6.20 -9.34 20.64
CA GLN A 98 5.96 -10.36 19.60
C GLN A 98 7.11 -10.45 18.59
N ILE A 99 7.87 -9.37 18.43
CA ILE A 99 8.97 -9.24 17.47
C ILE A 99 10.12 -8.41 18.04
N ASP A 100 11.32 -8.63 17.50
CA ASP A 100 12.49 -7.83 17.82
C ASP A 100 12.51 -6.57 16.94
N GLY A 101 12.21 -5.41 17.53
CA GLY A 101 12.19 -4.13 16.83
C GLY A 101 13.53 -3.75 16.18
N THR A 102 14.65 -4.34 16.59
CA THR A 102 15.96 -4.10 15.94
C THR A 102 16.07 -4.74 14.56
N LYS A 103 15.26 -5.78 14.28
CA LYS A 103 15.15 -6.41 12.96
C LYS A 103 14.28 -5.60 11.99
N LEU A 104 13.44 -4.69 12.50
CA LEU A 104 12.54 -3.87 11.67
C LEU A 104 13.28 -2.72 11.00
N THR A 105 13.73 -2.95 9.77
CA THR A 105 14.13 -1.86 8.86
C THR A 105 12.92 -1.38 8.05
N PRO A 106 12.93 -0.14 7.51
CA PRO A 106 11.86 0.34 6.63
C PRO A 106 11.59 -0.60 5.44
N ARG A 107 12.63 -1.30 4.94
CA ARG A 107 12.48 -2.26 3.85
C ARG A 107 11.75 -3.53 4.31
N ILE A 108 12.05 -4.03 5.49
CA ILE A 108 11.39 -5.22 6.06
C ILE A 108 9.94 -4.90 6.37
N THR A 109 9.65 -3.75 6.99
CA THR A 109 8.28 -3.30 7.25
C THR A 109 7.45 -3.21 5.95
N ARG A 110 8.06 -2.75 4.85
CA ARG A 110 7.35 -2.59 3.55
C ARG A 110 7.17 -3.90 2.79
N LEU A 111 8.02 -4.89 3.05
CA LEU A 111 8.16 -6.11 2.26
C LEU A 111 6.82 -6.79 1.90
N PRO A 112 5.93 -7.12 2.86
CA PRO A 112 4.69 -7.82 2.52
C PRO A 112 3.79 -7.01 1.57
N TYR A 113 3.75 -5.69 1.75
CA TYR A 113 2.95 -4.78 0.92
C TYR A 113 3.55 -4.56 -0.47
N ASP A 114 4.87 -4.58 -0.57
CA ASP A 114 5.58 -4.49 -1.85
C ASP A 114 5.39 -5.77 -2.67
N LEU A 115 5.42 -6.95 -2.03
CA LEU A 115 5.13 -8.24 -2.67
C LEU A 115 3.69 -8.32 -3.17
N LEU A 116 2.72 -7.93 -2.34
CA LEU A 116 1.31 -7.84 -2.73
C LEU A 116 1.14 -6.96 -3.97
N ARG A 117 1.68 -5.74 -3.93
CA ARG A 117 1.57 -4.78 -5.03
C ARG A 117 2.21 -5.32 -6.31
N HIS A 118 3.40 -5.90 -6.21
CA HIS A 118 4.12 -6.44 -7.35
C HIS A 118 3.30 -7.55 -8.03
N GLN A 119 2.90 -8.58 -7.29
CA GLN A 119 2.17 -9.71 -7.86
C GLN A 119 0.81 -9.28 -8.42
N ALA A 120 0.05 -8.47 -7.67
CA ALA A 120 -1.25 -8.01 -8.14
C ALA A 120 -1.14 -7.16 -9.42
N LEU A 121 -0.09 -6.33 -9.53
CA LEU A 121 0.18 -5.54 -10.72
C LEU A 121 0.64 -6.39 -11.92
N MET A 122 1.52 -7.38 -11.70
CA MET A 122 2.01 -8.25 -12.77
C MET A 122 0.91 -9.18 -13.32
N ASP A 123 0.02 -9.66 -12.44
CA ASP A 123 -1.09 -10.53 -12.83
C ASP A 123 -2.36 -9.75 -13.22
N MET A 124 -2.37 -8.43 -12.99
CA MET A 124 -3.52 -7.56 -13.18
C MET A 124 -4.80 -8.04 -12.49
N LYS A 125 -4.67 -8.66 -11.30
CA LYS A 125 -5.78 -9.20 -10.50
C LYS A 125 -5.43 -9.22 -9.00
N PRO A 126 -6.43 -9.27 -8.10
CA PRO A 126 -6.18 -9.47 -6.68
C PRO A 126 -5.40 -10.77 -6.41
N MET A 127 -4.52 -10.72 -5.42
CA MET A 127 -3.77 -11.87 -4.93
C MET A 127 -4.72 -12.86 -4.22
N PRO A 128 -4.57 -14.18 -4.42
CA PRO A 128 -5.30 -15.17 -3.62
C PRO A 128 -4.97 -15.07 -2.13
N SER A 129 -5.94 -15.28 -1.25
CA SER A 129 -5.72 -15.24 0.22
C SER A 129 -4.68 -16.23 0.72
N GLN A 130 -4.47 -17.34 0.01
CA GLN A 130 -3.41 -18.30 0.33
C GLN A 130 -2.01 -17.71 0.13
N ASP A 131 -1.80 -16.96 -0.95
CA ASP A 131 -0.52 -16.31 -1.25
C ASP A 131 -0.25 -15.17 -0.25
N ILE A 132 -1.30 -14.47 0.20
CA ILE A 132 -1.21 -13.48 1.29
C ILE A 132 -0.71 -14.16 2.57
N GLN A 133 -1.29 -15.31 2.92
CA GLN A 133 -0.85 -16.09 4.09
C GLN A 133 0.59 -16.57 3.93
N GLU A 134 0.99 -17.04 2.74
CA GLU A 134 2.37 -17.46 2.46
C GLU A 134 3.37 -16.32 2.65
N ILE A 135 3.06 -15.11 2.14
CA ILE A 135 3.89 -13.92 2.34
C ILE A 135 4.09 -13.63 3.83
N VAL A 136 3.02 -13.72 4.62
CA VAL A 136 3.11 -13.42 6.06
C VAL A 136 3.86 -14.53 6.80
N ASP A 137 3.45 -15.78 6.64
CA ASP A 137 3.89 -16.91 7.46
C ASP A 137 5.27 -17.41 7.07
N THR A 138 5.59 -17.43 5.78
CA THR A 138 6.82 -18.03 5.25
C THR A 138 7.94 -16.99 5.06
N ILE A 139 7.58 -15.72 4.84
CA ILE A 139 8.55 -14.67 4.50
C ILE A 139 8.63 -13.62 5.61
N TYR A 140 7.53 -12.93 5.90
CA TYR A 140 7.59 -11.73 6.74
C TYR A 140 7.85 -12.04 8.21
N LEU A 141 7.05 -12.91 8.83
CA LEU A 141 7.19 -13.24 10.26
C LEU A 141 8.57 -13.82 10.57
N PRO A 142 9.11 -14.80 9.83
CA PRO A 142 10.45 -15.34 10.10
C PRO A 142 11.59 -14.31 10.05
N LEU A 143 11.41 -13.17 9.37
CA LEU A 143 12.40 -12.10 9.31
C LEU A 143 12.41 -11.19 10.55
N ILE A 144 11.31 -11.16 11.32
CA ILE A 144 11.10 -10.18 12.40
C ILE A 144 10.85 -10.80 13.77
N THR A 145 10.39 -12.06 13.81
CA THR A 145 10.34 -12.86 15.05
C THR A 145 11.73 -13.37 15.39
#